data_AF-A0AB34KKB9-F1
#
_entry.id   AF-A0AB34KKB9-F1
#
_cell.length_a   1.000
_cell.length_b   1.000
_cell.length_c   1.000
_cell.angle_alpha   90.00
_cell.angle_beta   90.00
_cell.angle_gamma   90.00
#
_symmetry.space_group_name_H-M   'P 1'
#
loop_
_entity.id
_entity.type
_entity.pdbx_description
1 polymer ?
#
loop_
_entity_poly.entity_id
_entity_poly.type
_entity_poly.pdbx_seq_one_letter_code
_entity_poly.pdbx_strand_id
1 'polypeptide(L)'
;MNFACVELEGLEALGAVGCNGLKPAVRLDREWDVGFVGALFYVVLGVEDVEGGGRKVQVRTRMIEGAFEDAATGSAACALAGFLALKGGVRRVEFEVVQGVEMGRRSEIGVVVGLTEGLDGLESLELSGSAVRVMEGKVVVE
;
A
#
# COMPACT_ATOMS: atom_id res chain seq x y z
N MET A 1 6.74 7.60 7.99
CA MET A 1 6.16 6.27 8.28
C MET A 1 6.81 5.32 7.30
N ASN A 2 7.41 4.24 7.79
CA ASN A 2 8.15 3.29 6.97
C ASN A 2 7.38 1.96 6.89
N PHE A 3 7.64 1.18 5.84
CA PHE A 3 6.96 -0.11 5.64
C PHE A 3 7.93 -1.19 5.18
N ALA A 4 7.92 -2.33 5.86
CA ALA A 4 8.52 -3.54 5.36
C ALA A 4 7.55 -4.17 4.34
N CYS A 5 7.83 -3.98 3.05
CA CYS A 5 7.01 -4.53 1.96
C CYS A 5 7.41 -5.99 1.70
N VAL A 6 6.49 -6.92 1.94
CA VAL A 6 6.71 -8.37 1.82
C VAL A 6 5.81 -8.93 0.72
N GLU A 7 6.41 -9.29 -0.40
CA GLU A 7 5.70 -9.96 -1.49
C GLU A 7 5.46 -11.43 -1.14
N LEU A 8 4.26 -11.92 -1.40
CA LEU A 8 3.86 -13.31 -1.18
C LEU A 8 3.43 -13.95 -2.50
N GLU A 9 3.55 -15.27 -2.58
CA GLU A 9 3.31 -16.05 -3.80
C GLU A 9 1.85 -16.07 -4.26
N GLY A 10 0.91 -15.75 -3.37
CA GLY A 10 -0.51 -15.81 -3.70
C GLY A 10 -1.44 -15.46 -2.54
N LEU A 11 -2.74 -15.40 -2.86
CA LEU A 11 -3.79 -15.03 -1.91
C LEU A 11 -3.94 -16.00 -0.74
N GLU A 12 -3.62 -17.28 -0.94
CA GLU A 12 -3.62 -18.27 0.16
C GLU A 12 -2.55 -17.93 1.21
N ALA A 13 -1.31 -17.68 0.77
CA ALA A 13 -0.22 -17.25 1.66
C ALA A 13 -0.54 -15.92 2.34
N LEU A 14 -1.14 -14.97 1.61
CA LEU A 14 -1.56 -13.68 2.17
C LEU A 14 -2.67 -13.83 3.22
N GLY A 15 -3.64 -14.73 2.98
CA GLY A 15 -4.70 -15.05 3.93
C GLY A 15 -4.18 -15.76 5.19
N ALA A 16 -3.11 -16.55 5.07
CA ALA A 16 -2.50 -17.25 6.18
C ALA A 16 -1.68 -16.35 7.13
N VAL A 17 -1.39 -15.09 6.75
CA VAL A 17 -0.66 -14.16 7.62
C VAL A 17 -1.49 -13.86 8.88
N GLY A 18 -0.93 -14.17 10.05
CA GLY A 18 -1.58 -13.95 11.34
C GLY A 18 -1.12 -12.65 12.02
N CYS A 19 -2.04 -11.99 12.72
CA CYS A 19 -1.75 -10.89 13.64
C CYS A 19 -1.21 -11.44 14.97
N ASN A 20 0.00 -11.99 14.93
CA ASN A 20 0.58 -12.78 16.02
C ASN A 20 1.30 -11.95 17.11
N GLY A 21 1.25 -10.61 17.04
CA GLY A 21 1.93 -9.73 17.99
C GLY A 21 3.39 -9.44 17.63
N LEU A 22 3.94 -10.07 16.58
CA LEU A 22 5.28 -9.78 16.10
C LEU A 22 5.29 -8.51 15.25
N LYS A 23 6.24 -7.63 15.57
CA LYS A 23 6.47 -6.38 14.84
C LYS A 23 7.66 -6.57 13.90
N PRO A 24 7.71 -5.86 12.76
CA PRO A 24 8.87 -5.90 11.88
C PRO A 24 10.12 -5.41 12.63
N ALA A 25 11.12 -6.27 12.73
CA ALA A 25 12.44 -5.94 13.26
C ALA A 25 13.39 -5.65 12.09
N VAL A 26 13.25 -4.45 11.50
CA VAL A 26 14.09 -4.00 10.38
C VAL A 26 15.11 -2.99 10.86
N ARG A 27 16.29 -2.99 10.23
CA ARG A 27 17.29 -1.92 10.38
C ARG A 27 17.15 -1.01 9.18
N LEU A 28 16.87 0.27 9.42
CA LEU A 28 16.80 1.28 8.37
C LEU A 28 18.11 2.08 8.30
N ASP A 29 18.25 2.88 7.25
CA ASP A 29 19.32 3.87 7.17
C ASP A 29 19.22 4.86 8.32
N ARG A 30 20.36 5.36 8.81
CA ARG A 30 20.46 6.16 10.04
C ARG A 30 19.46 7.33 10.12
N GLU A 31 19.18 7.98 9.00
CA GLU A 31 18.27 9.13 8.93
C GLU A 31 16.79 8.73 8.97
N TRP A 32 16.49 7.46 8.68
CA TRP A 32 15.14 6.90 8.57
C TRP A 32 14.82 5.91 9.69
N ASP A 33 15.81 5.50 10.50
CA ASP A 33 15.71 4.57 11.63
C ASP A 33 15.04 5.21 12.87
N VAL A 34 13.94 5.91 12.62
CA VAL A 34 13.12 6.60 13.62
C VAL A 34 11.63 6.44 13.27
N GLY A 35 10.79 6.34 14.30
CA GLY A 35 9.33 6.32 14.16
C GLY A 35 8.75 4.94 13.82
N PHE A 36 7.56 4.95 13.21
CA PHE A 36 6.77 3.75 12.94
C PHE A 36 7.28 2.97 11.73
N VAL A 37 7.37 1.65 11.87
CA VAL A 37 7.51 0.69 10.78
C VAL A 37 6.37 -0.31 10.82
N GLY A 38 5.58 -0.41 9.75
CA GLY A 38 4.54 -1.43 9.60
C GLY A 38 4.96 -2.55 8.65
N ALA A 39 4.39 -3.75 8.78
CA ALA A 39 4.55 -4.81 7.80
C ALA A 39 3.42 -4.73 6.77
N LEU A 40 3.78 -4.55 5.51
CA LEU A 40 2.84 -4.55 4.39
C LEU A 40 3.04 -5.81 3.57
N PHE A 41 2.16 -6.79 3.76
CA PHE A 41 2.14 -8.01 2.97
C PHE A 41 1.33 -7.76 1.70
N TYR A 42 1.82 -8.22 0.55
CA TYR A 42 1.15 -7.97 -0.72
C TYR A 42 1.32 -9.11 -1.73
N VAL A 43 0.38 -9.17 -2.67
CA VAL A 43 0.40 -10.06 -3.83
C VAL A 43 0.04 -9.23 -5.06
N VAL A 44 0.88 -9.26 -6.09
CA VAL A 44 0.55 -8.69 -7.40
C VAL A 44 -0.35 -9.69 -8.14
N LEU A 45 -1.57 -9.26 -8.46
CA LEU A 45 -2.59 -10.10 -9.09
C LEU A 45 -2.59 -9.99 -10.61
N GLY A 46 -2.15 -8.85 -11.13
CA GLY A 46 -2.15 -8.59 -12.56
C GLY A 46 -1.33 -7.35 -12.90
N VAL A 47 -0.71 -7.38 -14.07
CA VAL A 47 0.01 -6.26 -14.67
C VAL A 47 -0.42 -6.16 -16.11
N GLU A 48 -0.91 -4.98 -16.50
CA GLU A 48 -1.40 -4.71 -17.85
C GLU A 48 -0.75 -3.44 -18.37
N ASP A 49 -0.14 -3.49 -19.55
CA ASP A 49 0.34 -2.29 -20.22
C ASP A 49 -0.85 -1.58 -20.89
N VAL A 50 -0.91 -0.26 -20.72
CA VAL A 50 -1.98 0.59 -21.22
C VAL A 50 -1.56 1.18 -22.57
N GLU A 51 -2.50 1.19 -23.51
CA GLU A 51 -2.31 1.83 -24.82
C GLU A 51 -1.89 3.30 -24.64
N GLY A 52 -0.77 3.69 -25.25
CA GLY A 52 -0.17 5.01 -25.06
C GLY A 52 0.99 5.09 -24.05
N GLY A 53 1.43 3.97 -23.47
CA GLY A 53 2.71 3.90 -22.75
C GLY A 53 2.63 4.02 -21.22
N GLY A 54 1.53 3.57 -20.62
CA GLY A 54 1.35 3.45 -19.17
C GLY A 54 1.26 1.99 -18.71
N ARG A 55 1.11 1.79 -17.40
CA ARG A 55 0.90 0.46 -16.83
C ARG A 55 -0.14 0.49 -15.73
N LYS A 56 -0.97 -0.54 -15.66
CA LYS A 56 -1.94 -0.79 -14.60
C LYS A 56 -1.51 -2.02 -13.80
N VAL A 57 -1.55 -1.92 -12.48
CA VAL A 57 -1.12 -2.99 -11.57
C VAL A 57 -2.20 -3.24 -10.52
N GLN A 58 -2.66 -4.47 -10.43
CA GLN A 58 -3.64 -4.90 -9.42
C GLN A 58 -2.90 -5.58 -8.27
N VAL A 59 -3.17 -5.15 -7.04
CA VAL A 59 -2.49 -5.66 -5.85
C VAL A 59 -3.48 -5.94 -4.74
N ARG A 60 -3.36 -7.09 -4.07
CA ARG A 60 -4.00 -7.34 -2.78
C ARG A 60 -3.00 -7.08 -1.67
N THR A 61 -3.39 -6.36 -0.62
CA THR A 61 -2.52 -6.02 0.51
C THR A 61 -3.17 -6.31 1.86
N ARG A 62 -2.31 -6.49 2.87
CA ARG A 62 -2.65 -6.47 4.31
C ARG A 62 -1.57 -5.70 5.06
N MET A 63 -1.98 -4.67 5.82
CA MET A 63 -1.07 -3.90 6.68
C MET A 63 -1.26 -4.34 8.13
N ILE A 64 -0.24 -5.00 8.67
CA ILE A 64 -0.27 -5.59 10.01
C ILE A 64 0.86 -4.97 10.84
N GLU A 65 0.50 -4.61 12.07
CA GLU A 65 1.43 -4.15 13.09
C GLU A 65 1.18 -4.90 14.39
N GLY A 66 2.04 -5.90 14.66
CA GLY A 66 1.91 -6.75 15.84
C GLY A 66 0.58 -7.51 15.86
N ALA A 67 -0.29 -7.14 16.79
CA ALA A 67 -1.61 -7.75 16.97
C ALA A 67 -2.74 -6.97 16.26
N PHE A 68 -2.40 -5.90 15.55
CA PHE A 68 -3.36 -5.02 14.89
C PHE A 68 -3.25 -5.15 13.37
N GLU A 69 -4.39 -5.22 12.69
CA GLU A 69 -4.49 -5.08 11.24
C GLU A 69 -5.30 -3.84 10.91
N ASP A 70 -4.75 -3.01 10.03
CA ASP A 70 -5.44 -1.83 9.53
C ASP A 70 -6.24 -2.17 8.27
N ALA A 71 -7.48 -1.68 8.21
CA ALA A 71 -8.42 -2.04 7.16
C ALA A 71 -8.09 -1.38 5.82
N ALA A 72 -7.54 -0.17 5.84
CA ALA A 72 -7.22 0.62 4.65
C ALA A 72 -6.11 1.62 4.95
N THR A 73 -4.90 1.37 4.46
CA THR A 73 -3.72 2.17 4.81
C THR A 73 -3.18 2.91 3.59
N GLY A 74 -3.70 4.12 3.35
CA GLY A 74 -3.31 4.93 2.19
C GLY A 74 -1.81 5.19 2.10
N SER A 75 -1.15 5.51 3.22
CA SER A 75 0.31 5.71 3.26
C SER A 75 1.11 4.47 2.88
N ALA A 76 0.64 3.27 3.25
CA ALA A 76 1.28 2.01 2.88
C ALA A 76 1.09 1.71 1.39
N ALA A 77 -0.11 1.95 0.86
CA ALA A 77 -0.39 1.85 -0.58
C ALA A 77 0.50 2.79 -1.39
N CYS A 78 0.68 4.04 -0.96
CA CYS A 78 1.57 5.00 -1.61
C CYS A 78 3.03 4.53 -1.60
N ALA A 79 3.53 4.05 -0.46
CA ALA A 79 4.90 3.55 -0.34
C ALA A 79 5.16 2.36 -1.27
N LEU A 80 4.22 1.40 -1.31
CA LEU A 80 4.31 0.23 -2.18
C LEU A 80 4.25 0.61 -3.66
N ALA A 81 3.31 1.48 -4.04
CA ALA A 81 3.15 1.95 -5.41
C ALA A 81 4.41 2.65 -5.92
N GLY A 82 4.99 3.57 -5.13
CA GLY A 82 6.23 4.24 -5.48
C GLY A 82 7.40 3.26 -5.66
N PHE A 83 7.55 2.31 -4.73
CA PHE A 83 8.57 1.28 -4.80
C PHE A 83 8.44 0.39 -6.04
N LEU A 84 7.24 -0.10 -6.34
CA LEU A 84 6.99 -0.96 -7.50
C LEU A 84 7.11 -0.20 -8.83
N ALA A 85 6.69 1.06 -8.88
CA ALA A 85 6.82 1.90 -10.07
C ALA A 85 8.30 2.10 -10.44
N LEU A 86 9.16 2.45 -9.46
CA LEU A 86 10.60 2.60 -9.65
C LEU A 86 11.25 1.30 -10.16
N LYS A 87 10.80 0.13 -9.68
CA LYS A 87 11.26 -1.16 -10.21
C LYS A 87 10.78 -1.44 -11.63
N GLY A 88 9.59 -0.97 -11.99
CA GLY A 88 8.95 -1.23 -13.28
C GLY A 88 9.46 -0.35 -14.43
N GLY A 89 9.95 0.86 -14.14
CA GLY A 89 10.58 1.74 -15.14
C GLY A 89 9.62 2.28 -16.21
N VAL A 90 8.34 2.47 -15.89
CA VAL A 90 7.35 3.05 -16.80
C VAL A 90 6.98 4.46 -16.33
N ARG A 91 6.87 5.42 -17.26
CA ARG A 91 6.62 6.85 -16.94
C ARG A 91 5.41 7.08 -16.05
N ARG A 92 4.34 6.30 -16.26
CA ARG A 92 3.08 6.39 -15.52
C ARG A 92 2.57 5.00 -15.14
N VAL A 93 2.32 4.78 -13.86
CA VAL A 93 1.79 3.52 -13.34
C VAL A 93 0.57 3.79 -12.46
N GLU A 94 -0.51 3.06 -12.71
CA GLU A 94 -1.76 3.12 -11.95
C GLU A 94 -1.92 1.83 -11.15
N PHE A 95 -2.04 1.95 -9.84
CA PHE A 95 -2.21 0.85 -8.90
C PHE A 95 -3.64 0.79 -8.40
N GLU A 96 -4.26 -0.37 -8.56
CA GLU A 96 -5.52 -0.74 -7.92
C GLU A 96 -5.21 -1.63 -6.72
N VAL A 97 -5.19 -1.02 -5.54
CA VAL A 97 -4.86 -1.69 -4.28
C VAL A 97 -6.15 -2.07 -3.56
N VAL A 98 -6.33 -3.37 -3.32
CA VAL A 98 -7.42 -3.89 -2.48
C VAL A 98 -6.84 -4.26 -1.12
N GLN A 99 -7.44 -3.79 -0.03
CA GLN A 99 -7.02 -4.07 1.35
C GLN A 99 -8.21 -4.47 2.23
N GLY A 100 -7.95 -5.15 3.35
CA GLY A 100 -8.92 -5.38 4.41
C GLY A 100 -9.95 -6.47 4.11
N VAL A 101 -9.74 -7.28 3.06
CA VAL A 101 -10.66 -8.34 2.66
C VAL A 101 -10.72 -9.45 3.71
N GLU A 102 -9.56 -9.83 4.23
CA GLU A 102 -9.39 -10.92 5.19
C GLU A 102 -10.04 -10.62 6.56
N MET A 103 -10.24 -9.33 6.87
CA MET A 103 -10.97 -8.87 8.06
C MET A 103 -12.42 -8.42 7.78
N GLY A 104 -12.95 -8.68 6.58
CA GLY A 104 -14.33 -8.34 6.20
C GLY A 104 -14.59 -6.84 6.00
N ARG A 105 -13.54 -6.04 5.81
CA ARG A 105 -13.60 -4.57 5.64
C ARG A 105 -12.93 -4.15 4.33
N ARG A 106 -13.33 -4.81 3.23
CA ARG A 106 -12.79 -4.57 1.89
C ARG A 106 -12.79 -3.08 1.57
N SER A 107 -11.62 -2.58 1.22
CA SER A 107 -11.38 -1.20 0.80
C SER A 107 -10.60 -1.19 -0.51
N GLU A 108 -10.92 -0.23 -1.37
CA GLU A 108 -10.30 -0.04 -2.69
C GLU A 108 -9.58 1.30 -2.67
N ILE A 109 -8.28 1.26 -2.97
CA ILE A 109 -7.36 2.39 -2.90
C ILE A 109 -6.69 2.52 -4.26
N GLY A 110 -6.86 3.66 -4.92
CA GLY A 110 -6.18 3.96 -6.17
C GLY A 110 -4.90 4.76 -5.88
N VAL A 111 -3.78 4.37 -6.47
CA VAL A 111 -2.55 5.17 -6.44
C VAL A 111 -2.01 5.34 -7.85
N VAL A 112 -1.75 6.57 -8.24
CA VAL A 112 -1.13 6.89 -9.51
C VAL A 112 0.27 7.43 -9.26
N VAL A 113 1.27 6.86 -9.93
CA VAL A 113 2.67 7.27 -9.82
C VAL A 113 3.17 7.75 -11.18
N GLY A 114 3.69 8.96 -11.21
CA GLY A 114 4.51 9.49 -12.31
C GLY A 114 5.98 9.42 -11.93
N LEU A 115 6.81 8.77 -12.74
CA LEU A 115 8.26 8.77 -12.52
C LEU A 115 8.90 10.06 -13.06
N THR A 116 10.22 10.21 -12.98
CA THR A 116 10.98 11.21 -13.74
C THR A 116 11.17 10.74 -15.19
N GLU A 117 11.65 11.60 -16.10
CA GLU A 117 12.08 11.18 -17.44
C GLU A 117 13.21 10.14 -17.40
N GLY A 118 14.09 10.24 -16.39
CA GLY A 118 15.18 9.29 -16.13
C GLY A 118 14.72 7.98 -15.49
N LEU A 119 13.44 7.85 -15.11
CA LEU A 119 12.84 6.67 -14.49
C LEU A 119 13.47 6.27 -13.14
N ASP A 120 14.23 7.16 -12.52
CA ASP A 120 15.01 6.94 -11.30
C ASP A 120 14.44 7.65 -10.06
N GLY A 121 13.39 8.44 -10.25
CA GLY A 121 12.71 9.18 -9.20
C GLY A 121 11.20 9.26 -9.44
N LEU A 122 10.48 9.72 -8.42
CA LEU A 122 9.06 10.06 -8.53
C LEU A 122 8.93 11.54 -8.86
N GLU A 123 8.15 11.84 -9.88
CA GLU A 123 7.71 13.19 -10.22
C GLU A 123 6.37 13.52 -9.55
N SER A 124 5.46 12.54 -9.51
CA SER A 124 4.15 12.69 -8.87
C SER A 124 3.67 11.40 -8.21
N LEU A 125 2.84 11.55 -7.17
CA LEU A 125 2.15 10.45 -6.51
C LEU A 125 0.79 10.94 -6.02
N GLU A 126 -0.28 10.32 -6.52
CA GLU A 126 -1.66 10.72 -6.23
C GLU A 126 -2.40 9.54 -5.59
N LEU A 127 -2.93 9.76 -4.38
CA LEU A 127 -3.76 8.81 -3.65
C LEU A 127 -5.24 9.13 -3.88
N SER A 128 -6.04 8.10 -4.16
CA SER A 128 -7.46 8.22 -4.40
C SER A 128 -8.26 7.09 -3.73
N GLY A 129 -9.52 7.36 -3.48
CA GLY A 129 -10.47 6.41 -2.90
C GLY A 129 -11.84 7.06 -2.74
N SER A 130 -12.85 6.25 -2.47
CA SER A 130 -14.20 6.72 -2.15
C SER A 130 -14.47 6.68 -0.66
N ALA A 131 -15.32 7.58 -0.16
CA ALA A 131 -15.79 7.57 1.22
C ALA A 131 -17.32 7.61 1.27
N VAL A 132 -17.89 6.99 2.30
CA VAL A 132 -19.32 7.01 2.58
C VAL A 132 -19.53 7.57 3.99
N ARG A 133 -20.50 8.48 4.14
CA ARG A 133 -20.85 9.04 5.44
C ARG A 133 -21.57 7.99 6.28
N VAL A 134 -21.00 7.65 7.45
CA VAL A 134 -21.59 6.66 8.38
C VAL A 134 -22.51 7.32 9.41
N MET A 135 -22.06 8.40 10.05
CA MET A 135 -22.83 9.10 11.08
C MET A 135 -22.50 10.60 11.13
N GLU A 136 -23.37 11.35 11.80
CA GLU A 136 -23.20 12.76 12.14
C GLU A 136 -23.57 12.96 13.61
N GLY A 137 -22.85 13.84 14.32
CA GLY A 137 -23.12 14.16 15.72
C GLY A 137 -22.39 15.42 16.18
N LYS A 138 -22.53 15.74 17.47
CA LYS A 138 -21.84 16.85 18.12
C LYS A 138 -21.05 16.31 19.32
N VAL A 139 -19.82 16.79 19.50
CA VAL A 139 -18.98 16.51 20.68
C VAL A 139 -18.93 17.77 21.52
N VAL A 140 -19.26 17.67 22.80
CA VAL A 140 -19.09 18.78 23.76
C VAL A 140 -17.65 18.72 24.27
N VAL A 141 -16.99 19.88 24.30
CA VAL A 141 -15.63 20.05 24.82
C VAL A 141 -15.71 21.05 25.98
N GLU A 142 -15.10 20.72 27.12
CA GLU A 142 -14.96 21.59 28.30
C GLU A 142 -13.78 22.56 28.16
#